data_AF-A0A1R0X1E9-F1
#
_entry.id   AF-A0A1R0X1E9-F1
#
_cell.length_a   1.000
_cell.length_b   1.000
_cell.length_c   1.000
_cell.angle_alpha   90.00
_cell.angle_beta   90.00
_cell.angle_gamma   90.00
#
_symmetry.space_group_name_H-M   'P 1'
#
loop_
_entity.id
_entity.type
_entity.pdbx_description
1 polymer ?
#
loop_
_entity_poly.entity_id
_entity_poly.type
_entity_poly.pdbx_seq_one_letter_code
_entity_poly.pdbx_strand_id
1 'polypeptide(L)'
;MSMQMMDVSERFDNVLDFEFIEELITEFKTDIRKKGVSSVIEKVELSRRNNKEDFPSWVVEVFYKCIFISVEELYTIAGHTLTVNHGHDPFGSFIRATCSSGAFAEWHVDSDYNIFEDWDSWERDVQS
;
A
#
# COMPACT_ATOMS: atom_id res chain seq x y z
N MET A 1 -8.59 -5.40 17.76
CA MET A 1 -8.38 -6.78 17.25
C MET A 1 -7.90 -6.65 15.81
N SER A 2 -6.91 -7.43 15.37
CA SER A 2 -6.41 -7.39 13.99
C SER A 2 -7.32 -8.25 13.11
N MET A 3 -7.82 -7.71 12.00
CA MET A 3 -8.63 -8.47 11.04
C MET A 3 -7.73 -9.45 10.27
N GLN A 4 -8.16 -10.70 10.15
CA GLN A 4 -7.42 -11.71 9.38
C GLN A 4 -7.91 -11.70 7.93
N MET A 5 -7.02 -11.92 6.97
CA MET A 5 -7.35 -11.89 5.53
C MET A 5 -8.43 -12.91 5.11
N MET A 6 -8.65 -13.97 5.87
CA MET A 6 -9.78 -14.89 5.64
C MET A 6 -11.14 -14.21 5.90
N ASP A 7 -11.26 -13.33 6.90
CA ASP A 7 -12.49 -12.54 7.15
C ASP A 7 -12.80 -11.58 5.98
N VAL A 8 -11.76 -11.18 5.25
CA VAL A 8 -11.88 -10.24 4.14
C VAL A 8 -12.52 -10.92 2.91
N SER A 9 -12.19 -12.18 2.63
CA SER A 9 -12.80 -12.94 1.52
C SER A 9 -14.31 -13.12 1.70
N GLU A 10 -14.74 -13.52 2.90
CA GLU A 10 -16.16 -13.76 3.21
C GLU A 10 -16.98 -12.45 3.24
N ARG A 11 -16.36 -11.33 3.64
CA ARG A 11 -16.98 -9.99 3.56
C ARG A 11 -17.12 -9.52 2.12
N PHE A 12 -16.16 -9.85 1.26
CA PHE A 12 -16.18 -9.51 -0.17
C PHE A 12 -17.26 -10.25 -0.97
N ASP A 13 -17.60 -11.50 -0.59
CA ASP A 13 -18.67 -12.26 -1.24
C ASP A 13 -20.09 -11.69 -0.98
N ASN A 14 -20.25 -10.86 0.05
CA ASN A 14 -21.57 -10.44 0.52
C ASN A 14 -21.95 -8.98 0.27
N VAL A 15 -21.00 -8.09 -0.02
CA VAL A 15 -21.17 -6.73 -0.59
C VAL A 15 -19.80 -6.04 -0.53
N LEU A 16 -19.35 -5.46 -1.65
CA LEU A 16 -18.30 -4.43 -1.63
C LEU A 16 -18.87 -3.20 -0.90
N ASP A 17 -18.90 -3.25 0.43
CA ASP A 17 -19.41 -2.12 1.22
C ASP A 17 -18.35 -1.03 1.24
N PHE A 18 -18.77 0.20 0.98
CA PHE A 18 -17.91 1.36 1.06
C PHE A 18 -17.30 1.51 2.47
N GLU A 19 -18.07 1.19 3.51
CA GLU A 19 -17.60 1.21 4.91
C GLU A 19 -16.40 0.26 5.13
N PHE A 20 -16.43 -0.92 4.49
CA PHE A 20 -15.33 -1.88 4.60
C PHE A 20 -14.04 -1.39 3.93
N ILE A 21 -14.16 -0.72 2.79
CA ILE A 21 -13.01 -0.14 2.09
C ILE A 21 -12.39 0.98 2.94
N GLU A 22 -13.20 1.82 3.59
CA GLU A 22 -12.71 2.86 4.50
C GLU A 22 -12.00 2.29 5.73
N GLU A 23 -12.53 1.21 6.33
CA GLU A 23 -11.87 0.48 7.41
C GLU A 23 -10.49 -0.03 6.97
N LEU A 24 -10.41 -0.62 5.78
CA LEU A 24 -9.18 -1.18 5.23
C LEU A 24 -8.12 -0.11 4.93
N ILE A 25 -8.53 1.02 4.36
CA ILE A 25 -7.65 2.18 4.13
C ILE A 25 -7.13 2.71 5.48
N THR A 26 -7.98 2.79 6.50
CA THR A 26 -7.59 3.24 7.84
C THR A 26 -6.58 2.30 8.49
N GLU A 27 -6.78 0.98 8.36
CA GLU A 27 -5.83 -0.04 8.81
C GLU A 27 -4.48 0.11 8.09
N PHE A 28 -4.49 0.20 6.77
CA PHE A 28 -3.26 0.33 5.99
C PHE A 28 -2.50 1.60 6.26
N LYS A 29 -3.16 2.76 6.40
CA LYS A 29 -2.48 3.99 6.86
C LYS A 29 -1.80 3.79 8.22
N THR A 30 -2.46 3.08 9.13
CA THR A 30 -1.91 2.80 10.46
C THR A 30 -0.70 1.88 10.38
N ASP A 31 -0.77 0.81 9.58
CA ASP A 31 0.33 -0.13 9.40
C ASP A 31 1.51 0.52 8.66
N ILE A 32 1.27 1.32 7.60
CA ILE A 32 2.32 2.06 6.88
C ILE A 32 3.07 2.99 7.83
N ARG A 33 2.36 3.77 8.65
CA ARG A 33 3.01 4.67 9.63
C ARG A 33 3.86 3.92 10.66
N LYS A 34 3.50 2.68 11.01
CA LYS A 34 4.19 1.90 12.05
C LYS A 34 5.33 1.04 11.51
N LYS A 35 5.18 0.53 10.30
CA LYS A 35 6.02 -0.56 9.75
C LYS A 35 6.58 -0.27 8.35
N GLY A 36 6.16 0.83 7.73
CA GLY A 36 6.52 1.19 6.36
C GLY A 36 5.67 0.48 5.30
N VAL A 37 5.73 1.01 4.07
CA VAL A 37 4.96 0.51 2.92
C VAL A 37 5.38 -0.93 2.55
N SER A 38 6.68 -1.24 2.52
CA SER A 38 7.21 -2.57 2.19
C SER A 38 6.58 -3.69 3.04
N SER A 39 6.42 -3.47 4.35
CA SER A 39 5.78 -4.44 5.25
C SER A 39 4.31 -4.68 4.92
N VAL A 40 3.59 -3.67 4.45
CA VAL A 40 2.18 -3.82 4.05
C VAL A 40 2.07 -4.56 2.72
N ILE A 41 2.97 -4.30 1.77
CA ILE A 41 3.04 -5.08 0.51
C ILE A 41 3.34 -6.55 0.84
N GLU A 42 4.33 -6.82 1.71
CA GLU A 42 4.67 -8.16 2.14
C GLU A 42 3.47 -8.88 2.80
N LYS A 43 2.72 -8.19 3.67
CA LYS A 43 1.49 -8.73 4.30
C LYS A 43 0.47 -9.16 3.24
N VAL A 44 0.28 -8.38 2.18
CA VAL A 44 -0.62 -8.72 1.07
C VAL A 44 -0.12 -9.94 0.30
N GLU A 45 1.16 -9.96 -0.07
CA GLU A 45 1.77 -11.09 -0.80
C GLU A 45 1.84 -12.38 0.01
N LEU A 46 2.09 -12.30 1.33
CA LEU A 46 2.03 -13.46 2.23
C LEU A 46 0.62 -14.01 2.33
N SER A 47 -0.39 -13.16 2.42
CA SER A 47 -1.77 -13.59 2.54
C SER A 47 -2.28 -14.25 1.25
N ARG A 48 -1.87 -13.71 0.09
CA ARG A 48 -2.07 -14.35 -1.20
C ARG A 48 -1.42 -15.73 -1.28
N ARG A 49 -0.19 -15.89 -0.78
CA ARG A 49 0.54 -17.18 -0.80
C ARG A 49 0.00 -18.21 0.20
N ASN A 50 -0.49 -17.76 1.35
CA ASN A 50 -0.92 -18.63 2.45
C ASN A 50 -2.37 -19.12 2.32
N ASN A 51 -3.22 -18.41 1.57
CA ASN A 51 -4.57 -18.90 1.28
C ASN A 51 -4.51 -19.97 0.18
N LYS A 52 -4.88 -21.20 0.56
CA LYS A 52 -4.90 -22.39 -0.33
C LYS A 52 -5.98 -22.31 -1.40
N GLU A 53 -6.99 -21.46 -1.19
CA GLU A 53 -7.90 -21.00 -2.23
C GLU A 53 -7.32 -19.71 -2.77
N ASP A 54 -6.92 -19.71 -4.04
CA ASP A 54 -6.46 -18.50 -4.71
C ASP A 54 -7.55 -17.44 -4.56
N PHE A 55 -7.24 -16.35 -3.85
CA PHE A 55 -8.12 -15.19 -3.85
C PHE A 55 -8.44 -14.84 -5.30
N PRO A 56 -9.70 -14.47 -5.62
CA PRO A 56 -9.99 -13.87 -6.90
C PRO A 56 -9.02 -12.71 -7.14
N SER A 57 -8.47 -12.60 -8.36
CA SER A 57 -7.46 -11.59 -8.68
C SER A 57 -7.92 -10.16 -8.33
N TRP A 58 -9.22 -9.89 -8.46
CA TRP A 58 -9.82 -8.61 -8.13
C TRP A 58 -9.72 -8.25 -6.64
N VAL A 59 -9.70 -9.23 -5.72
CA VAL A 59 -9.55 -8.98 -4.28
C VAL A 59 -8.15 -8.44 -3.99
N VAL A 60 -7.13 -9.02 -4.62
CA VAL A 60 -5.74 -8.56 -4.53
C VAL A 60 -5.62 -7.14 -5.09
N GLU A 61 -6.29 -6.85 -6.21
CA GLU A 61 -6.36 -5.50 -6.77
C GLU A 61 -7.01 -4.48 -5.81
N VAL A 62 -8.06 -4.87 -5.07
CA VAL A 62 -8.67 -4.00 -4.05
C VAL A 62 -7.69 -3.68 -2.94
N PHE A 63 -6.93 -4.66 -2.43
CA PHE A 63 -5.90 -4.41 -1.43
C PHE A 63 -4.85 -3.41 -1.95
N TYR A 64 -4.36 -3.59 -3.17
CA TYR A 64 -3.41 -2.65 -3.77
C TYR A 64 -4.00 -1.25 -3.94
N LYS A 65 -5.26 -1.11 -4.37
CA LYS A 65 -5.93 0.19 -4.42
C LYS A 65 -6.03 0.87 -3.05
N CYS A 66 -6.30 0.11 -1.99
CA CYS A 66 -6.33 0.65 -0.62
C CYS A 66 -4.94 1.09 -0.17
N ILE A 67 -3.88 0.36 -0.54
CA ILE A 67 -2.49 0.80 -0.32
C ILE A 67 -2.22 2.10 -1.06
N PHE A 68 -2.69 2.27 -2.31
CA PHE A 68 -2.46 3.50 -3.09
C PHE A 68 -3.05 4.71 -2.40
N ILE A 69 -4.34 4.64 -2.04
CA ILE A 69 -5.03 5.72 -1.35
C ILE A 69 -4.31 6.05 -0.03
N SER A 70 -3.86 5.01 0.68
CA SER A 70 -3.10 5.20 1.93
C SER A 70 -1.77 5.92 1.69
N VAL A 71 -1.02 5.57 0.64
CA VAL A 71 0.23 6.24 0.28
C VAL A 71 -0.02 7.68 -0.19
N GLU A 72 -1.04 7.90 -1.03
CA GLU A 72 -1.46 9.23 -1.48
C GLU A 72 -1.79 10.14 -0.30
N GLU A 73 -2.61 9.68 0.64
CA GLU A 73 -2.99 10.50 1.79
C GLU A 73 -1.82 10.76 2.77
N LEU A 74 -0.87 9.84 2.87
CA LEU A 74 0.26 9.95 3.81
C LEU A 74 1.43 10.78 3.28
N TYR A 75 1.69 10.71 1.97
CA TYR A 75 2.91 11.25 1.38
C TYR A 75 2.68 12.34 0.33
N THR A 76 1.42 12.76 0.09
CA THR A 76 1.16 13.91 -0.80
C THR A 76 1.78 15.18 -0.23
N ILE A 77 2.61 15.82 -1.05
CA ILE A 77 3.24 17.09 -0.75
C ILE A 77 2.28 18.24 -1.04
N ALA A 78 2.16 19.20 -0.12
CA ALA A 78 1.29 20.35 -0.30
C ALA A 78 1.63 21.13 -1.58
N GLY A 79 0.61 21.42 -2.41
CA GLY A 79 0.78 22.10 -3.69
C GLY A 79 1.28 21.21 -4.83
N HIS A 80 1.51 19.92 -4.59
CA HIS A 80 1.94 18.96 -5.59
C HIS A 80 0.94 17.81 -5.74
N THR A 81 1.01 17.14 -6.89
CA THR A 81 0.20 15.95 -7.17
C THR A 81 1.06 14.72 -6.97
N LEU A 82 0.52 13.71 -6.28
CA LEU A 82 1.14 12.40 -6.17
C LEU A 82 0.47 11.44 -7.16
N THR A 83 1.26 10.62 -7.83
CA THR A 83 0.77 9.49 -8.63
C THR A 83 1.34 8.21 -8.05
N VAL A 84 0.46 7.30 -7.64
CA VAL A 84 0.85 6.00 -7.09
C VAL A 84 0.45 4.88 -8.03
N ASN A 85 1.38 3.96 -8.27
CA ASN A 85 1.18 2.77 -9.11
C ASN A 85 1.69 1.52 -8.40
N HIS A 86 1.18 0.35 -8.80
CA HIS A 86 1.78 -0.93 -8.48
C HIS A 86 2.47 -1.50 -9.71
N GLY A 87 3.49 -2.29 -9.48
CA GLY A 87 4.10 -3.12 -10.50
C GLY A 87 4.62 -4.42 -9.92
N HIS A 88 5.22 -5.21 -10.79
CA HIS A 88 5.86 -6.47 -10.42
C HIS A 88 7.14 -6.60 -11.23
N ASP A 89 8.21 -7.01 -10.58
CA ASP A 89 9.52 -7.23 -11.18
C ASP A 89 10.09 -8.59 -10.69
N PRO A 90 11.34 -8.97 -11.06
CA PRO A 90 11.93 -10.23 -10.60
C PRO A 90 12.12 -10.37 -9.09
N PHE A 91 12.07 -9.28 -8.32
CA PHE A 91 12.22 -9.25 -6.86
C PHE A 91 10.87 -9.24 -6.14
N GLY A 92 9.78 -8.92 -6.86
CA GLY A 92 8.42 -9.12 -6.41
C GLY A 92 7.51 -7.95 -6.76
N SER A 93 6.45 -7.81 -5.98
CA SER A 93 5.52 -6.69 -6.12
C SER A 93 6.11 -5.43 -5.49
N PHE A 94 5.86 -4.29 -6.14
CA PHE A 94 6.31 -2.99 -5.64
C PHE A 94 5.22 -1.93 -5.77
N ILE A 95 5.33 -0.90 -4.94
CA ILE A 95 4.54 0.33 -5.01
C ILE A 95 5.48 1.47 -5.37
N ARG A 96 5.12 2.24 -6.39
CA ARG A 96 5.85 3.42 -6.83
C ARG A 96 5.00 4.65 -6.63
N ALA A 97 5.60 5.70 -6.07
CA ALA A 97 5.03 7.03 -5.95
C ALA A 97 5.92 8.05 -6.70
N THR A 98 5.30 8.87 -7.55
CA THR A 98 5.97 9.95 -8.28
C THR A 98 5.24 11.25 -8.00
N CYS A 99 5.96 12.26 -7.53
CA CYS A 99 5.41 13.57 -7.19
C CYS A 99 5.71 14.59 -8.28
N SER A 100 4.81 15.55 -8.52
CA SER A 100 5.06 16.65 -9.46
C SER A 100 6.18 17.60 -9.01
N SER A 101 6.66 17.48 -7.77
CA SER A 101 7.87 18.17 -7.30
C SER A 101 9.17 17.60 -7.89
N GLY A 102 9.11 16.41 -8.50
CA GLY A 102 10.28 15.64 -8.92
C GLY A 102 10.67 14.53 -7.95
N ALA A 103 10.11 14.53 -6.73
CA ALA A 103 10.39 13.48 -5.76
C ALA A 103 9.86 12.11 -6.24
N PHE A 104 10.58 11.04 -5.89
CA PHE A 104 10.27 9.67 -6.26
C PHE A 104 10.52 8.69 -5.12
N ALA A 105 9.63 7.72 -4.95
CA ALA A 105 9.81 6.60 -4.04
C ALA A 105 9.28 5.29 -4.66
N GLU A 106 10.01 4.21 -4.45
CA GLU A 106 9.61 2.86 -4.83
C GLU A 106 9.85 1.91 -3.66
N TRP A 107 8.77 1.35 -3.12
CA TRP A 107 8.80 0.37 -2.05
C TRP A 107 8.57 -1.02 -2.61
N HIS A 108 9.53 -1.90 -2.41
CA HIS A 108 9.48 -3.30 -2.77
C HIS A 108 9.06 -4.15 -1.58
N VAL A 109 8.56 -5.36 -1.84
CA VAL A 109 8.38 -6.40 -0.80
C VAL A 109 9.69 -6.63 -0.04
N ASP A 110 10.79 -6.75 -0.78
CA ASP A 110 12.13 -6.84 -0.22
C ASP A 110 12.71 -5.42 -0.10
N SER A 111 12.86 -4.95 1.14
CA SER A 111 13.30 -3.60 1.43
C SER A 111 14.71 -3.28 0.94
N ASP A 112 15.53 -4.28 0.66
CA ASP A 112 16.89 -4.09 0.14
C ASP A 112 16.88 -3.48 -1.28
N TYR A 113 15.73 -3.55 -1.97
CA TYR A 113 15.53 -3.00 -3.32
C TYR A 113 14.72 -1.69 -3.32
N ASN A 114 14.39 -1.14 -2.17
CA ASN A 114 13.71 0.15 -2.10
C ASN A 114 14.54 1.27 -2.76
N ILE A 115 13.86 2.17 -3.48
CA ILE A 115 14.49 3.31 -4.16
C ILE A 115 13.84 4.59 -3.65
N PHE A 116 14.65 5.53 -3.18
CA PHE A 116 14.19 6.83 -2.70
C PHE A 116 15.04 7.94 -3.33
N GLU A 117 14.40 8.82 -4.10
CA GLU A 117 15.04 10.00 -4.67
C GLU A 117 14.27 11.24 -4.22
N ASP A 118 14.95 12.16 -3.54
CA ASP A 118 14.42 13.43 -3.02
C ASP A 118 13.21 13.32 -2.05
N TRP A 119 12.83 12.11 -1.63
CA TRP A 119 11.76 11.86 -0.66
C TRP A 119 12.17 12.24 0.77
N ASP A 120 13.42 11.92 1.16
CA ASP A 120 13.99 12.20 2.49
C ASP A 120 14.27 13.68 2.75
N SER A 121 14.35 14.51 1.70
CA SER A 121 14.40 15.96 1.85
C SER A 121 13.08 16.51 2.37
N TRP A 122 11.96 15.90 1.98
CA TRP A 122 10.64 16.42 2.32
C TRP A 122 10.16 16.00 3.70
N GLU A 123 10.46 14.77 4.16
CA GLU A 123 10.13 14.34 5.54
C GLU A 123 10.77 15.25 6.61
N ARG A 124 11.92 15.87 6.29
CA ARG A 124 12.58 16.85 7.17
C ARG A 124 11.82 18.17 7.29
N ASP A 125 11.15 18.60 6.21
CA ASP A 125 10.40 19.86 6.18
C ASP A 125 9.01 19.74 6.81
N VAL A 126 8.44 18.53 6.86
CA VAL A 126 7.13 18.26 7.49
C VAL A 126 7.22 18.13 9.01
N GLN A 127 8.41 17.82 9.55
CA GLN A 127 8.66 17.69 10.99
C GLN A 127 9.24 18.95 11.65
N SER A 128 9.59 19.99 10.87
CA SER A 128 10.10 21.29 11.34
C SER A 128 9.01 22.35 11.46
#